data_AF-A0A6I4W6K3-F1
#
_entry.id   AF-A0A6I4W6K3-F1
#
_cell.length_a   1.000
_cell.length_b   1.000
_cell.length_c   1.000
_cell.angle_alpha   90.00
_cell.angle_beta   90.00
_cell.angle_gamma   90.00
#
_symmetry.space_group_name_H-M   'P 1'
#
loop_
_entity.id
_entity.type
_entity.pdbx_description
1 polymer ?
#
loop_
_entity_poly.entity_id
_entity_poly.type
_entity_poly.pdbx_seq_one_letter_code
_entity_poly.pdbx_strand_id
1 'polypeptide(L)'
;MKRCAAVFAAVAALAGGVLAGASASADPAPVLDLGSSGAAAYGYGRVTASTLNIRRHATTKSRKQGEFTRGTTIQLKCWVPGEWIHGNNHWWLLGPGSIAPPRIGYVSAYYVRLITASPGRCPR
;
A
#
# COMPACT_ATOMS: atom_id res chain seq x y z
N MET A 1 -0.86 19.44 44.04
CA MET A 1 0.36 19.22 44.84
C MET A 1 0.27 17.86 45.51
N LYS A 2 1.08 16.89 45.08
CA LYS A 2 1.47 15.69 45.84
C LYS A 2 2.60 15.01 45.06
N ARG A 3 3.81 15.13 45.62
CA ARG A 3 5.08 14.56 45.15
C ARG A 3 5.16 13.12 45.66
N CYS A 4 5.69 12.19 44.87
CA CYS A 4 6.30 10.96 45.38
C CYS A 4 7.63 10.72 44.64
N ALA A 5 8.66 10.48 45.43
CA ALA A 5 10.07 10.58 45.10
C ALA A 5 10.65 9.29 44.50
N ALA A 6 11.81 9.45 43.86
CA ALA A 6 12.67 8.41 43.32
C ALA A 6 13.30 7.54 44.40
N VAL A 7 13.63 6.30 44.05
CA VAL A 7 14.65 5.50 44.75
C VAL A 7 15.64 4.98 43.71
N PHE A 8 16.85 5.53 43.76
CA PHE A 8 18.03 4.97 43.11
C PHE A 8 18.68 3.99 44.09
N ALA A 9 18.98 2.78 43.63
CA ALA A 9 19.89 1.86 44.33
C ALA A 9 20.86 1.28 43.31
N ALA A 10 22.10 1.77 43.37
CA ALA A 10 23.25 1.19 42.71
C ALA A 10 23.79 0.03 43.57
N VAL A 11 24.22 -1.07 42.94
CA VAL A 11 25.02 -2.12 43.59
C VAL A 11 26.29 -2.34 42.79
N ALA A 12 27.41 -2.27 43.52
CA ALA A 12 28.78 -2.28 43.03
C ALA A 12 29.32 -3.69 42.75
N ALA A 13 30.37 -3.69 41.93
CA ALA A 13 31.15 -4.80 41.37
C ALA A 13 31.72 -5.82 42.38
N LEU A 14 32.05 -7.02 41.91
CA LEU A 14 33.29 -7.76 42.24
C LEU A 14 33.58 -8.86 41.18
N ALA A 15 34.86 -9.18 41.04
CA ALA A 15 35.53 -9.81 39.90
C ALA A 15 35.55 -11.35 39.88
N GLY A 16 35.82 -11.91 38.68
CA GLY A 16 36.58 -13.16 38.49
C GLY A 16 35.79 -14.39 38.03
N GLY A 17 36.32 -15.12 37.04
CA GLY A 17 35.95 -16.52 36.81
C GLY A 17 35.73 -16.92 35.35
N VAL A 18 36.61 -17.81 34.88
CA VAL A 18 36.82 -18.32 33.53
C VAL A 18 35.91 -19.51 33.12
N LEU A 19 35.72 -19.64 31.80
CA LEU A 19 35.49 -20.87 31.00
C LEU A 19 34.21 -21.71 31.21
N ALA A 20 33.33 -21.71 30.21
CA ALA A 20 32.84 -22.92 29.51
C ALA A 20 31.73 -22.54 28.53
N GLY A 21 31.81 -23.09 27.31
CA GLY A 21 30.98 -22.71 26.19
C GLY A 21 29.50 -23.07 26.32
N ALA A 22 28.70 -22.28 25.61
CA ALA A 22 27.60 -22.78 24.81
C ALA A 22 27.61 -21.93 23.55
N SER A 23 27.98 -22.51 22.43
CA SER A 23 27.55 -22.01 21.12
C SER A 23 26.03 -22.10 21.13
N ALA A 24 25.37 -21.03 21.59
CA ALA A 24 23.99 -20.78 21.26
C ALA A 24 24.00 -20.50 19.76
N SER A 25 23.78 -21.57 18.99
CA SER A 25 23.26 -21.45 17.63
C SER A 25 22.00 -20.61 17.78
N ALA A 26 22.13 -19.30 17.56
CA ALA A 26 21.00 -18.48 17.24
C ALA A 26 20.54 -19.00 15.88
N ASP A 27 19.71 -20.03 15.89
CA ASP A 27 18.84 -20.32 14.77
C ASP A 27 18.08 -19.02 14.51
N PRO A 28 18.29 -18.34 13.37
CA PRO A 28 17.30 -17.40 12.93
C PRO A 28 16.03 -18.24 12.74
N ALA A 29 15.08 -18.10 13.66
CA ALA A 29 13.74 -18.59 13.44
C ALA A 29 13.36 -18.20 12.01
N PRO A 30 12.78 -19.10 11.20
CA PRO A 30 12.24 -18.71 9.91
C PRO A 30 11.17 -17.66 10.22
N VAL A 31 11.53 -16.38 10.12
CA VAL A 31 10.57 -15.33 9.91
C VAL A 31 10.02 -15.67 8.54
N LEU A 32 8.88 -16.37 8.56
CA LEU A 32 7.98 -16.36 7.44
C LEU A 32 7.63 -14.89 7.30
N ASP A 33 8.40 -14.19 6.48
CA ASP A 33 7.90 -13.06 5.74
C ASP A 33 6.78 -13.66 4.90
N LEU A 34 5.57 -13.70 5.48
CA LEU A 34 4.36 -13.71 4.71
C LEU A 34 4.34 -12.35 4.01
N GLY A 35 5.24 -12.20 3.04
CA GLY A 35 5.31 -11.08 2.14
C GLY A 35 3.89 -10.90 1.68
N SER A 36 3.34 -9.74 2.07
CA SER A 36 1.92 -9.40 2.06
C SER A 36 1.31 -9.75 0.71
N SER A 37 0.97 -11.01 0.53
CA SER A 37 0.09 -11.55 -0.49
C SER A 37 -1.32 -11.31 0.04
N GLY A 38 -1.56 -10.07 0.47
CA GLY A 38 -2.87 -9.61 0.85
C GLY A 38 -3.73 -9.80 -0.38
N ALA A 39 -4.73 -10.67 -0.28
CA ALA A 39 -5.88 -10.63 -1.17
C ALA A 39 -6.18 -9.16 -1.43
N ALA A 40 -6.11 -8.73 -2.70
CA ALA A 40 -6.06 -7.32 -3.06
C ALA A 40 -7.18 -6.55 -2.35
N ALA A 41 -6.85 -5.86 -1.27
CA ALA A 41 -7.81 -5.08 -0.52
C ALA A 41 -8.23 -3.95 -1.45
N TYR A 42 -9.53 -3.85 -1.71
CA TYR A 42 -10.05 -2.76 -2.51
C TYR A 42 -9.76 -1.44 -1.82
N GLY A 43 -9.15 -0.52 -2.56
CA GLY A 43 -9.02 0.87 -2.16
C GLY A 43 -10.13 1.72 -2.79
N TYR A 44 -10.26 2.94 -2.30
CA TYR A 44 -11.17 3.94 -2.84
C TYR A 44 -10.40 5.22 -3.15
N GLY A 45 -10.78 5.86 -4.25
CA GLY A 45 -10.22 7.12 -4.67
C GLY A 45 -11.27 8.06 -5.23
N ARG A 46 -10.96 9.36 -5.21
CA ARG A 46 -11.79 10.43 -5.75
C ARG A 46 -11.14 11.01 -7.00
N VAL A 47 -11.93 11.17 -8.06
CA VAL A 47 -11.46 11.75 -9.32
C VAL A 47 -11.20 13.25 -9.16
N THR A 48 -10.01 13.71 -9.58
CA THR A 48 -9.60 15.12 -9.48
C THR A 48 -9.71 15.87 -10.82
N ALA A 49 -9.57 15.16 -11.94
CA ALA A 49 -9.74 15.71 -13.29
C ALA A 49 -11.19 16.12 -13.57
N SER A 50 -11.39 17.06 -14.50
CA SER A 50 -12.74 17.40 -15.00
C SER A 50 -13.41 16.17 -15.60
N THR A 51 -12.66 15.46 -16.46
CA THR A 51 -13.06 14.21 -17.09
C THR A 51 -11.90 13.24 -17.04
N LEU A 52 -12.13 12.04 -16.49
CA LEU A 52 -11.16 10.96 -16.43
C LEU A 52 -11.62 9.79 -17.29
N ASN A 53 -10.89 9.51 -18.37
CA ASN A 53 -11.24 8.43 -19.29
C ASN A 53 -10.93 7.05 -18.69
N ILE A 54 -11.90 6.14 -18.81
CA ILE A 54 -11.73 4.72 -18.50
C ILE A 54 -11.19 4.04 -19.75
N ARG A 55 -10.03 3.40 -19.63
CA ARG A 55 -9.29 2.79 -20.73
C ARG A 55 -9.36 1.26 -20.68
N ARG A 56 -9.28 0.60 -21.83
CA ARG A 56 -9.24 -0.88 -21.90
C ARG A 56 -7.93 -1.45 -21.36
N HIS A 57 -6.83 -0.73 -21.56
CA HIS A 57 -5.50 -1.08 -21.07
C HIS A 57 -4.86 0.14 -20.38
N ALA A 58 -3.75 -0.06 -19.68
CA ALA A 58 -3.01 0.98 -18.97
C ALA A 58 -2.22 1.93 -19.92
N THR A 59 -2.91 2.47 -20.92
CA THR A 59 -2.39 3.40 -21.93
C THR A 59 -3.51 4.26 -22.51
N THR A 60 -3.19 5.51 -22.82
CA THR A 60 -4.06 6.48 -23.47
C THR A 60 -4.41 6.10 -24.90
N LYS A 61 -3.58 5.28 -25.56
CA LYS A 61 -3.79 4.76 -26.91
C LYS A 61 -4.86 3.69 -26.98
N SER A 62 -5.22 3.07 -25.84
CA SER A 62 -6.26 2.05 -25.83
C SER A 62 -7.66 2.66 -25.92
N ARG A 63 -8.61 1.84 -26.39
CA ARG A 63 -10.02 2.21 -26.54
C ARG A 63 -10.57 2.79 -25.24
N LYS A 64 -11.21 3.96 -25.34
CA LYS A 64 -12.01 4.56 -24.28
C LYS A 64 -13.27 3.72 -24.09
N GLN A 65 -13.48 3.22 -22.88
CA GLN A 65 -14.66 2.44 -22.52
C GLN A 65 -15.74 3.29 -21.82
N GLY A 66 -15.35 4.43 -21.25
CA GLY A 66 -16.24 5.37 -20.58
C GLY A 66 -15.44 6.50 -19.94
N GLU A 67 -16.06 7.20 -19.01
CA GLU A 67 -15.44 8.31 -18.28
C GLU A 67 -16.05 8.51 -16.90
N PHE A 68 -15.27 9.10 -16.00
CA PHE A 68 -15.72 9.63 -14.73
C PHE A 68 -15.62 11.15 -14.73
N THR A 69 -16.56 11.82 -14.08
CA THR A 69 -16.51 13.26 -13.84
C THR A 69 -15.79 13.56 -12.52
N ARG A 70 -15.32 14.79 -12.38
CA ARG A 70 -14.69 15.29 -11.15
C ARG A 70 -15.52 14.95 -9.92
N GLY A 71 -14.85 14.45 -8.89
CA GLY A 71 -15.44 14.20 -7.59
C GLY A 71 -16.11 12.85 -7.44
N THR A 72 -16.22 12.06 -8.51
CA THR A 72 -16.69 10.68 -8.46
C THR A 72 -15.79 9.83 -7.57
N THR A 73 -16.38 9.06 -6.66
CA THR A 73 -15.67 8.04 -5.89
C THR A 73 -15.64 6.73 -6.68
N ILE A 74 -14.46 6.17 -6.84
CA ILE A 74 -14.21 4.95 -7.61
C ILE A 74 -13.53 3.91 -6.72
N GLN A 75 -13.88 2.64 -6.94
CA GLN A 75 -13.25 1.53 -6.27
C GLN A 75 -12.05 1.05 -7.10
N LEU A 76 -10.93 0.85 -6.43
CA LEU A 76 -9.64 0.48 -7.03
C LEU A 76 -9.28 -0.91 -6.54
N LYS A 77 -9.06 -1.85 -7.47
CA LYS A 77 -8.68 -3.23 -7.14
C LYS A 77 -7.20 -3.34 -6.83
N CYS A 78 -6.38 -2.87 -7.76
CA CYS A 78 -4.92 -2.97 -7.71
C CYS A 78 -4.32 -2.02 -8.76
N TRP A 79 -3.01 -1.79 -8.71
CA TRP A 79 -2.31 -1.00 -9.74
C TRP A 79 -1.45 -1.86 -10.66
N VAL A 80 -1.28 -1.37 -11.89
CA VAL A 80 -0.32 -1.89 -12.87
C VAL A 80 0.56 -0.74 -13.38
N PRO A 81 1.83 -1.02 -13.73
CA PRO A 81 2.62 -0.06 -14.49
C PRO A 81 2.04 0.07 -15.91
N GLY A 82 2.04 1.28 -16.44
CA GLY A 82 1.53 1.60 -17.77
C GLY A 82 2.19 2.84 -18.37
N GLU A 83 1.48 3.51 -19.27
CA GLU A 83 1.95 4.75 -19.90
C GLU A 83 2.19 5.86 -18.87
N TRP A 84 3.26 6.61 -19.07
CA TRP A 84 3.62 7.74 -18.21
C TRP A 84 2.70 8.93 -18.45
N ILE A 85 2.04 9.39 -17.40
CA ILE A 85 1.16 10.56 -17.41
C ILE A 85 1.69 11.54 -16.36
N HIS A 86 2.22 12.67 -16.80
CA HIS A 86 2.77 13.72 -15.92
C HIS A 86 3.76 13.19 -14.87
N GLY A 87 4.65 12.27 -15.26
CA GLY A 87 5.64 11.68 -14.36
C GLY A 87 5.12 10.53 -13.48
N ASN A 88 3.89 10.06 -13.69
CA ASN A 88 3.30 8.92 -12.98
C ASN A 88 2.91 7.82 -13.98
N ASN A 89 3.46 6.61 -13.80
CA ASN A 89 3.17 5.44 -14.64
C ASN A 89 2.23 4.42 -13.99
N HIS A 90 1.63 4.76 -12.84
CA HIS A 90 0.66 3.88 -12.19
C HIS A 90 -0.71 4.04 -12.83
N TRP A 91 -1.34 2.90 -13.07
CA TRP A 91 -2.70 2.81 -13.55
C TRP A 91 -3.51 1.93 -12.61
N TRP A 92 -4.64 2.45 -12.15
CA TRP A 92 -5.56 1.70 -11.31
C TRP A 92 -6.45 0.83 -12.16
N LEU A 93 -6.53 -0.46 -11.81
CA LEU A 93 -7.60 -1.34 -12.26
C LEU A 93 -8.84 -1.10 -11.42
N LEU A 94 -9.96 -0.83 -12.07
CA LEU A 94 -11.24 -0.59 -11.39
C LEU A 94 -11.77 -1.87 -10.73
N GLY A 95 -12.36 -1.70 -9.54
CA GLY A 95 -13.12 -2.74 -8.84
C GLY A 95 -14.61 -2.72 -9.22
N PRO A 96 -15.33 -3.83 -8.97
CA PRO A 96 -16.74 -3.99 -9.34
C PRO A 96 -17.69 -2.99 -8.64
N GLY A 97 -17.28 -2.46 -7.49
CA GLY A 97 -18.01 -1.45 -6.71
C GLY A 97 -17.89 -0.02 -7.24
N SER A 98 -17.25 0.20 -8.40
CA SER A 98 -17.27 1.51 -9.05
C SER A 98 -18.69 1.85 -9.52
N ILE A 99 -19.16 3.05 -9.16
CA ILE A 99 -20.56 3.46 -9.38
C ILE A 99 -20.84 3.75 -10.86
N ALA A 100 -19.88 4.33 -11.59
CA ALA A 100 -20.08 4.66 -13.00
C ALA A 100 -19.67 3.49 -13.93
N PRO A 101 -20.44 3.23 -14.99
CA PRO A 101 -20.05 2.28 -16.02
C PRO A 101 -18.93 2.87 -16.92
N PRO A 102 -18.07 2.02 -17.47
CA PRO A 102 -17.95 0.58 -17.23
C PRO A 102 -17.23 0.27 -15.91
N ARG A 103 -17.67 -0.79 -15.23
CA ARG A 103 -17.13 -1.24 -13.93
C ARG A 103 -15.74 -1.89 -14.04
N ILE A 104 -15.22 -2.03 -15.25
CA ILE A 104 -13.94 -2.65 -15.55
C ILE A 104 -13.17 -1.74 -16.49
N GLY A 105 -11.91 -1.49 -16.16
CA GLY A 105 -10.99 -0.71 -16.98
C GLY A 105 -9.85 -0.15 -16.16
N TYR A 106 -9.01 0.62 -16.83
CA TYR A 106 -7.85 1.27 -16.26
C TYR A 106 -8.03 2.78 -16.27
N VAL A 107 -7.60 3.42 -15.19
CA VAL A 107 -7.52 4.88 -15.08
C VAL A 107 -6.14 5.29 -14.59
N SER A 108 -5.62 6.42 -15.07
CA SER A 108 -4.32 6.91 -14.62
C SER A 108 -4.38 7.34 -13.15
N ALA A 109 -3.40 6.90 -12.36
CA ALA A 109 -3.32 7.22 -10.93
C ALA A 109 -3.10 8.70 -10.66
N TYR A 110 -2.51 9.44 -11.61
CA TYR A 110 -2.28 10.88 -11.49
C TYR A 110 -3.57 11.67 -11.21
N TYR A 111 -4.70 11.21 -11.75
CA TYR A 111 -6.00 11.89 -11.65
C TYR A 111 -6.92 11.33 -10.56
N VAL A 112 -6.39 10.50 -9.66
CA VAL A 112 -7.14 9.86 -8.59
C VAL A 112 -6.48 10.16 -7.25
N ARG A 113 -7.21 10.86 -6.38
CA ARG A 113 -6.80 11.05 -5.00
C ARG A 113 -7.29 9.88 -4.17
N LEU A 114 -6.38 9.10 -3.60
CA LEU A 114 -6.75 8.02 -2.67
C LEU A 114 -7.45 8.59 -1.43
N ILE A 115 -8.53 7.94 -1.01
CA ILE A 115 -9.27 8.24 0.22
C ILE A 115 -8.95 7.19 1.30
N THR A 116 -8.67 5.95 0.88
CA THR A 116 -8.25 4.85 1.76
C THR A 116 -6.78 4.48 1.52
N ALA A 117 -6.29 3.47 2.26
CA ALA A 117 -5.01 2.84 1.96
C ALA A 117 -4.94 2.43 0.47
N SER A 118 -3.75 2.61 -0.11
CA SER A 118 -3.49 2.24 -1.50
C SER A 118 -3.64 0.73 -1.68
N PRO A 119 -4.42 0.27 -2.68
CA PRO A 119 -4.40 -1.13 -3.06
C PRO A 119 -2.99 -1.56 -3.50
N GLY A 120 -2.70 -2.86 -3.35
CA GLY A 120 -1.46 -3.47 -3.79
C GLY A 120 -1.31 -3.51 -5.32
N ARG A 121 -0.16 -4.01 -5.77
CA ARG A 121 0.09 -4.28 -7.19
C ARG A 121 -0.78 -5.44 -7.66
N CYS A 122 -1.26 -5.39 -8.91
CA CYS A 122 -2.02 -6.53 -9.44
C CYS A 122 -1.13 -7.78 -9.52
N PRO A 123 -1.65 -8.96 -9.12
CA PRO A 123 -0.98 -10.24 -9.35
C PRO A 123 -0.61 -10.37 -10.83
N ARG A 124 0.55 -10.96 -11.11
CA ARG A 124 0.98 -11.27 -12.48
C ARG A 124 0.29 -12.53 -12.99
#